data_AF-H2MK72-F1
#
_entry.id   AF-H2MK72-F1
#
_cell.length_a   1.000
_cell.length_b   1.000
_cell.length_c   1.000
_cell.angle_alpha   90.00
_cell.angle_beta   90.00
_cell.angle_gamma   90.00
#
_symmetry.space_group_name_H-M   'P 1'
#
loop_
_entity.id
_entity.type
_entity.pdbx_description
1 polymer ?
#
loop_
_entity_poly.entity_id
_entity_poly.type
_entity_poly.pdbx_seq_one_letter_code
_entity_poly.pdbx_strand_id
1 'polypeptide(L)'
;AKQIIHECFSCQEELRRDLARLQREKEKARAAITQAAAATVKAAAAAQSSHLVQPPQLPHATAPPSSTHKRKRDDERDREKSRDRDRHHEKTKKRDKDRERDRDQEKERDQERDRHRERDKDEDRDKDKDRDSKHKKKKKKLSSTSKDHKKDTKLYCICKTPYDESKFYIGCDLCSNWFHGACVGITEKEAKKLEDFVCSDCKRSQEGGCSEELYCICRTPYDESQFYIGCDRCQNWYHGRCVGILQSEANHIDLYVCPQCQSTEDAMTVLSPLTDKDYEGLKRILRSLQSHKMAWPFLEPVDPHDAPDYYRVIKEPMDFSTMETHLQKRHYQKLTEFVADVTKIFDNCRYYNPNDTPFFQCAEVLEAFFVQKLKGFKASRLSDS
;
A
#
# COMPACT_ATOMS: atom_id res chain seq x y z
N ALA A 1 -31.98 27.26 -14.75
CA ALA A 1 -31.37 25.93 -14.88
C ALA A 1 -30.19 25.92 -15.86
N LYS A 2 -30.37 26.15 -17.17
CA LYS A 2 -29.29 26.11 -18.18
C LYS A 2 -28.13 27.11 -17.96
N GLN A 3 -28.42 28.34 -17.53
CA GLN A 3 -27.40 29.36 -17.23
C GLN A 3 -26.53 29.00 -16.01
N ILE A 4 -27.17 28.45 -14.96
CA ILE A 4 -26.53 28.07 -13.69
C ILE A 4 -25.57 26.88 -13.89
N ILE A 5 -25.93 25.93 -14.76
CA ILE A 5 -25.08 24.77 -15.07
C ILE A 5 -23.83 25.21 -15.82
N HIS A 6 -23.95 26.09 -16.82
CA HIS A 6 -22.80 26.59 -17.57
C HIS A 6 -21.85 27.44 -16.69
N GLU A 7 -22.40 28.28 -15.81
CA GLU A 7 -21.62 29.04 -14.82
C GLU A 7 -20.93 28.12 -13.80
N CYS A 8 -21.60 27.04 -13.37
CA CYS A 8 -21.00 26.06 -12.46
C CYS A 8 -19.85 25.28 -13.12
N PHE A 9 -19.99 24.89 -14.39
CA PHE A 9 -18.91 24.23 -15.16
C PHE A 9 -17.72 25.15 -15.40
N SER A 10 -17.96 26.43 -15.75
CA SER A 10 -16.88 27.42 -15.88
C SER A 10 -16.15 27.64 -14.57
N CYS A 11 -16.88 27.71 -13.46
CA CYS A 11 -16.33 27.88 -12.12
C CYS A 11 -15.54 26.64 -11.67
N GLN A 12 -15.97 25.43 -12.07
CA GLN A 12 -15.27 24.18 -11.78
C GLN A 12 -13.95 24.06 -12.56
N GLU A 13 -13.94 24.46 -13.84
CA GLU A 13 -12.72 24.56 -14.66
C GLU A 13 -11.73 25.57 -14.08
N GLU A 14 -12.23 26.72 -13.62
CA GLU A 14 -11.41 27.77 -13.00
C GLU A 14 -10.82 27.29 -11.66
N LEU A 15 -11.63 26.64 -10.82
CA LEU A 15 -11.16 26.03 -9.57
C LEU A 15 -10.10 24.94 -9.81
N ARG A 16 -10.25 24.14 -10.87
CA ARG A 16 -9.28 23.11 -11.23
C ARG A 16 -7.95 23.72 -11.68
N ARG A 17 -7.99 24.82 -12.44
CA ARG A 17 -6.79 25.57 -12.85
C ARG A 17 -6.11 26.22 -11.65
N ASP A 18 -6.89 26.78 -10.72
CA ASP A 18 -6.38 27.40 -9.50
C ASP A 18 -5.75 26.38 -8.54
N LEU A 19 -6.35 25.20 -8.38
CA LEU A 19 -5.76 24.11 -7.61
C LEU A 19 -4.44 23.62 -8.22
N ALA A 20 -4.36 23.51 -9.54
CA ALA A 20 -3.12 23.16 -10.23
C ALA A 20 -2.05 24.26 -10.08
N ARG A 21 -2.43 25.55 -10.06
CA ARG A 21 -1.53 26.68 -9.79
C ARG A 21 -1.00 26.62 -8.35
N LEU A 22 -1.88 26.43 -7.37
CA LEU A 22 -1.51 26.32 -5.95
C LEU A 22 -0.61 25.11 -5.67
N GLN A 23 -0.83 23.98 -6.36
CA GLN A 23 0.05 22.81 -6.26
C GLN A 23 1.47 23.11 -6.78
N ARG A 24 1.60 23.77 -7.94
CA ARG A 24 2.89 24.19 -8.47
C ARG A 24 3.60 25.20 -7.57
N GLU A 25 2.85 26.16 -7.00
CA GLU A 25 3.40 27.13 -6.05
C GLU A 25 3.86 26.46 -4.75
N LYS A 26 3.10 25.49 -4.24
CA LYS A 26 3.48 24.68 -3.06
C LYS A 26 4.74 23.86 -3.32
N GLU A 27 4.88 23.25 -4.49
CA GLU A 27 6.11 22.54 -4.88
C GLU A 27 7.30 23.48 -5.00
N LYS A 28 7.12 24.65 -5.61
CA LYS A 28 8.15 25.69 -5.71
C LYS A 28 8.59 26.19 -4.32
N ALA A 29 7.65 26.40 -3.41
CA ALA A 29 7.94 26.79 -2.03
C ALA A 29 8.69 25.69 -1.26
N ARG A 30 8.29 24.42 -1.42
CA ARG A 30 9.01 23.27 -0.83
C ARG A 30 10.44 23.15 -1.37
N ALA A 31 10.64 23.35 -2.66
CA ALA A 31 11.97 23.38 -3.27
C ALA A 31 12.82 24.52 -2.71
N ALA A 32 12.25 25.72 -2.54
CA ALA A 32 12.94 26.86 -1.94
C ALA A 32 13.34 26.61 -0.48
N ILE A 33 12.46 26.02 0.33
CA ILE A 33 12.76 25.64 1.73
C ILE A 33 13.89 24.61 1.78
N THR A 34 13.86 23.61 0.89
CA THR A 34 14.89 22.58 0.81
C THR A 34 16.25 23.18 0.42
N GLN A 35 16.27 24.12 -0.53
CA GLN A 35 17.49 24.84 -0.93
C GLN A 35 18.03 25.75 0.18
N ALA A 36 17.14 26.46 0.90
CA ALA A 36 17.53 27.29 2.04
C ALA A 36 18.11 26.47 3.20
N ALA A 37 17.53 25.31 3.50
CA ALA A 37 18.03 24.37 4.49
C ALA A 37 19.42 23.81 4.10
N ALA A 38 19.63 23.48 2.83
CA ALA A 38 20.93 23.04 2.32
C ALA A 38 22.01 24.14 2.44
N ALA A 39 21.64 25.40 2.19
CA ALA A 39 22.56 26.53 2.32
C ALA A 39 22.96 26.80 3.79
N THR A 40 22.05 26.62 4.74
CA THR A 40 22.35 26.79 6.19
C THR A 40 23.28 25.69 6.70
N VAL A 41 23.11 24.44 6.27
CA VAL A 41 24.03 23.34 6.60
C VAL A 41 25.44 23.62 6.05
N LYS A 42 25.53 24.18 4.83
CA LYS A 42 26.82 24.53 4.22
C LYS A 42 27.50 25.72 4.91
N ALA A 43 26.75 26.71 5.37
CA ALA A 43 27.29 27.84 6.14
C ALA A 43 27.74 27.44 7.55
N ALA A 44 27.01 26.53 8.22
CA ALA A 44 27.39 25.99 9.53
C ALA A 44 28.68 25.15 9.46
N ALA A 45 28.91 24.44 8.36
CA ALA A 45 30.15 23.70 8.12
C ALA A 45 31.36 24.63 7.89
N ALA A 46 31.15 25.83 7.32
CA ALA A 46 32.22 26.80 7.09
C ALA A 46 32.63 27.57 8.37
N ALA A 47 31.72 27.74 9.33
CA ALA A 47 31.96 28.50 10.56
C ALA A 47 32.77 27.75 11.64
N GLN A 48 33.05 26.45 11.47
CA GLN A 48 33.80 25.64 12.44
C GLN A 48 35.33 25.72 12.28
N SER A 49 35.85 26.51 11.33
CA SER A 49 37.29 26.55 11.02
C SER A 49 38.06 27.75 11.59
N SER A 50 37.46 28.62 12.42
CA SER A 50 38.16 29.81 12.92
C SER A 50 37.66 30.28 14.28
N HIS A 51 38.32 29.84 15.37
CA HIS A 51 38.73 30.73 16.47
C HIS A 51 39.59 29.99 17.52
N LEU A 52 40.90 30.22 17.47
CA LEU A 52 41.80 30.20 18.62
C LEU A 52 41.79 31.62 19.25
N VAL A 53 41.85 31.74 20.58
CA VAL A 53 42.60 32.77 21.36
C VAL A 53 42.24 32.69 22.87
N GLN A 54 43.28 32.92 23.68
CA GLN A 54 43.47 32.81 25.14
C GLN A 54 42.62 33.75 26.05
N PRO A 55 42.60 33.51 27.38
CA PRO A 55 41.92 34.36 28.38
C PRO A 55 42.82 35.45 29.01
N PRO A 56 42.27 36.57 29.51
CA PRO A 56 42.97 37.48 30.42
C PRO A 56 42.45 37.43 31.88
N GLN A 57 43.30 37.99 32.74
CA GLN A 57 43.37 37.95 34.21
C GLN A 57 42.39 38.90 34.96
N LEU A 58 42.26 38.66 36.28
CA LEU A 58 41.48 39.37 37.32
C LEU A 58 41.95 40.82 37.63
N PRO A 59 41.15 41.60 38.41
CA PRO A 59 41.58 41.89 39.79
C PRO A 59 40.49 41.99 40.89
N HIS A 60 41.01 41.94 42.13
CA HIS A 60 40.51 42.07 43.51
C HIS A 60 39.23 42.88 43.84
N ALA A 61 38.47 42.45 44.87
CA ALA A 61 38.46 43.09 46.22
C ALA A 61 37.37 42.57 47.20
N THR A 62 37.86 42.13 48.38
CA THR A 62 37.37 42.36 49.77
C THR A 62 36.04 41.79 50.31
N ALA A 63 36.16 41.07 51.44
CA ALA A 63 35.11 40.61 52.38
C ALA A 63 34.94 41.58 53.57
N PRO A 64 33.84 41.55 54.35
CA PRO A 64 33.75 40.72 55.58
C PRO A 64 32.29 40.31 55.97
N PRO A 65 31.96 39.91 57.22
CA PRO A 65 32.46 38.77 57.99
C PRO A 65 31.37 37.68 58.24
N SER A 66 31.80 36.60 58.89
CA SER A 66 31.13 35.32 59.14
C SER A 66 29.91 35.33 60.07
N SER A 67 28.91 34.50 59.75
CA SER A 67 27.98 33.93 60.74
C SER A 67 27.88 32.41 60.57
N THR A 68 27.85 31.69 61.69
CA THR A 68 27.89 30.21 61.82
C THR A 68 26.69 29.49 61.21
N HIS A 69 25.65 30.21 60.79
CA HIS A 69 24.52 29.65 60.03
C HIS A 69 24.79 29.49 58.53
N LYS A 70 25.80 30.18 57.98
CA LYS A 70 26.11 30.13 56.54
C LYS A 70 26.77 28.81 56.14
N ARG A 71 27.73 28.32 56.95
CA ARG A 71 28.44 27.05 56.70
C ARG A 71 27.52 25.84 56.64
N LYS A 72 26.51 25.75 57.52
CA LYS A 72 25.56 24.62 57.53
C LYS A 72 24.63 24.62 56.32
N ARG A 73 24.24 25.81 55.83
CA ARG A 73 23.40 25.96 54.63
C ARG A 73 24.19 25.71 53.34
N ASP A 74 25.47 26.06 53.32
CA ASP A 74 26.37 25.79 52.20
C ASP A 74 26.72 24.29 52.11
N ASP A 75 26.94 23.61 53.24
CA ASP A 75 27.14 22.15 53.31
C ASP A 75 25.92 21.36 52.78
N GLU A 76 24.69 21.76 53.15
CA GLU A 76 23.47 21.12 52.62
C GLU A 76 23.29 21.37 51.13
N ARG A 77 23.61 22.58 50.65
CA ARG A 77 23.55 22.92 49.22
C ARG A 77 24.57 22.13 48.39
N ASP A 78 25.77 21.90 48.91
CA ASP A 78 26.78 21.11 48.22
C ASP A 78 26.46 19.62 48.25
N ARG A 79 25.84 19.10 49.31
CA ARG A 79 25.28 17.74 49.36
C ARG A 79 24.14 17.54 48.36
N GLU A 80 23.26 18.53 48.20
CA GLU A 80 22.18 18.49 47.22
C GLU A 80 22.71 18.48 45.79
N LYS A 81 23.70 19.35 45.47
CA LYS A 81 24.39 19.34 44.18
C LYS A 81 25.10 18.01 43.90
N SER A 82 25.71 17.39 44.90
CA SER A 82 26.33 16.07 44.75
C SER A 82 25.28 15.01 44.39
N ARG A 83 24.14 15.00 45.10
CA ARG A 83 23.02 14.07 44.84
C ARG A 83 22.41 14.27 43.45
N ASP A 84 22.28 15.51 43.00
CA ASP A 84 21.80 15.81 41.64
C ASP A 84 22.79 15.35 40.56
N ARG A 85 24.10 15.46 40.83
CA ARG A 85 25.14 14.95 39.93
C ARG A 85 25.10 13.43 39.83
N ASP A 86 24.91 12.73 40.95
CA ASP A 86 24.76 11.28 40.99
C ASP A 86 23.49 10.82 40.24
N ARG A 87 22.37 11.53 40.44
CA ARG A 87 21.11 11.27 39.73
C ARG A 87 21.25 11.49 38.22
N HIS A 88 21.99 12.51 37.80
CA HIS A 88 22.26 12.76 36.37
C HIS A 88 23.16 11.66 35.78
N HIS A 89 24.15 11.18 36.53
CA HIS A 89 25.03 10.10 36.10
C HIS A 89 24.28 8.77 35.93
N GLU A 90 23.41 8.42 36.88
CA GLU A 90 22.49 7.27 36.79
C GLU A 90 21.57 7.36 35.56
N LYS A 91 20.96 8.54 35.33
CA LYS A 91 20.08 8.77 34.18
C LYS A 91 20.81 8.65 32.83
N THR A 92 22.08 9.04 32.79
CA THR A 92 22.93 8.91 31.60
C THR A 92 23.28 7.44 31.34
N LYS A 93 23.71 6.69 32.37
CA LYS A 93 23.97 5.24 32.27
C LYS A 93 22.75 4.44 31.80
N LYS A 94 21.55 4.81 32.27
CA LYS A 94 20.31 4.16 31.83
C LYS A 94 20.03 4.43 30.34
N ARG A 95 20.20 5.67 29.90
CA ARG A 95 20.06 6.05 28.48
C ARG A 95 21.04 5.31 27.57
N ASP A 96 22.28 5.13 28.02
CA ASP A 96 23.28 4.41 27.22
C ASP A 96 22.94 2.91 27.12
N LYS A 97 22.47 2.29 28.21
CA LYS A 97 21.95 0.91 28.18
C LYS A 97 20.74 0.74 27.27
N ASP A 98 19.78 1.68 27.30
CA ASP A 98 18.60 1.63 26.44
C ASP A 98 19.02 1.73 24.96
N ARG A 99 19.99 2.59 24.64
CA ARG A 99 20.56 2.72 23.28
C ARG A 99 21.29 1.45 22.81
N GLU A 100 21.99 0.75 23.69
CA GLU A 100 22.61 -0.54 23.34
C GLU A 100 21.55 -1.60 23.05
N ARG A 101 20.49 -1.68 23.87
CA ARG A 101 19.37 -2.59 23.64
C ARG A 101 18.66 -2.32 22.31
N ASP A 102 18.44 -1.05 21.96
CA ASP A 102 17.83 -0.68 20.68
C ASP A 102 18.70 -1.12 19.49
N ARG A 103 20.03 -0.95 19.59
CA ARG A 103 20.98 -1.42 18.56
C ARG A 103 20.97 -2.93 18.39
N ASP A 104 20.89 -3.68 19.48
CA ASP A 104 20.85 -5.14 19.40
C ASP A 104 19.52 -5.64 18.82
N GLN A 105 18.42 -4.97 19.14
CA GLN A 105 17.11 -5.27 18.53
C GLN A 105 17.07 -4.93 17.03
N GLU A 106 17.76 -3.89 16.60
CA GLU A 106 17.89 -3.55 15.17
C GLU A 106 18.71 -4.60 14.41
N LYS A 107 19.82 -5.09 15.01
CA LYS A 107 20.61 -6.20 14.43
C LYS A 107 19.80 -7.49 14.29
N GLU A 108 18.95 -7.84 15.26
CA GLU A 108 18.09 -9.01 15.16
C GLU A 108 17.07 -8.88 14.02
N ARG A 109 16.46 -7.70 13.85
CA ARG A 109 15.52 -7.42 12.74
C ARG A 109 16.20 -7.52 11.38
N ASP A 110 17.43 -7.04 11.27
CA ASP A 110 18.18 -7.12 10.00
C ASP A 110 18.62 -8.56 9.69
N GLN A 111 19.02 -9.35 10.70
CA GLN A 111 19.24 -10.79 10.52
C GLN A 111 17.98 -11.55 10.10
N GLU A 112 16.80 -11.16 10.60
CA GLU A 112 15.53 -11.76 10.20
C GLU A 112 15.17 -11.42 8.75
N ARG A 113 15.41 -10.17 8.32
CA ARG A 113 15.27 -9.76 6.91
C ARG A 113 16.17 -10.55 5.98
N ASP A 114 17.43 -10.77 6.36
CA ASP A 114 18.35 -11.56 5.55
C ASP A 114 17.92 -13.03 5.45
N ARG A 115 17.41 -13.63 6.53
CA ARG A 115 16.83 -14.98 6.50
C ARG A 115 15.59 -15.07 5.60
N HIS A 116 14.72 -14.06 5.63
CA HIS A 116 13.56 -14.00 4.72
C HIS A 116 14.02 -13.94 3.26
N ARG A 117 15.02 -13.12 2.97
CA ARG A 117 15.57 -12.96 1.61
C ARG A 117 16.22 -14.23 1.08
N GLU A 118 16.87 -15.02 1.92
CA GLU A 118 17.40 -16.32 1.52
C GLU A 118 16.28 -17.34 1.29
N ARG A 119 15.24 -17.36 2.14
CA ARG A 119 14.05 -18.21 1.91
C ARG A 119 13.34 -17.88 0.59
N ASP A 120 13.19 -16.61 0.25
CA ASP A 120 12.61 -16.18 -1.03
C ASP A 120 13.43 -16.67 -2.23
N LYS A 121 14.77 -16.61 -2.14
CA LYS A 121 15.67 -17.13 -3.19
C LYS A 121 15.58 -18.65 -3.34
N ASP A 122 15.43 -19.38 -2.24
CA ASP A 122 15.27 -20.84 -2.27
C ASP A 122 13.90 -21.25 -2.82
N GLU A 123 12.83 -20.51 -2.49
CA GLU A 123 11.51 -20.70 -3.09
C GLU A 123 11.50 -20.42 -4.60
N ASP A 124 12.21 -19.39 -5.06
CA ASP A 124 12.34 -19.09 -6.49
C ASP A 124 13.14 -20.19 -7.21
N ARG A 125 14.19 -20.73 -6.59
CA ARG A 125 14.93 -21.90 -7.12
C ARG A 125 14.07 -23.16 -7.20
N ASP A 126 13.19 -23.39 -6.23
CA ASP A 126 12.29 -24.55 -6.26
C ASP A 126 11.11 -24.35 -7.23
N LYS A 127 10.60 -23.13 -7.41
CA LYS A 127 9.63 -22.79 -8.47
C LYS A 127 10.22 -22.99 -9.88
N ASP A 128 11.50 -22.71 -10.07
CA ASP A 128 12.20 -23.00 -11.34
C ASP A 128 12.39 -24.51 -11.57
N LYS A 129 12.68 -25.30 -10.52
CA LYS A 129 12.73 -26.77 -10.61
C LYS A 129 11.35 -27.40 -10.88
N ASP A 130 10.27 -26.84 -10.33
CA ASP A 130 8.90 -27.27 -10.58
C ASP A 130 8.40 -26.89 -11.99
N ARG A 131 8.88 -25.76 -12.54
CA ARG A 131 8.68 -25.41 -13.95
C ARG A 131 9.42 -26.37 -14.89
N ASP A 132 10.64 -26.79 -14.57
CA ASP A 132 11.37 -27.82 -15.34
C ASP A 132 10.66 -29.19 -15.30
N SER A 133 10.06 -29.52 -14.16
CA SER A 133 9.33 -30.78 -13.95
C SER A 133 7.97 -30.81 -14.66
N LYS A 134 7.27 -29.67 -14.78
CA LYS A 134 6.02 -29.56 -15.55
C LYS A 134 6.25 -29.49 -17.06
N HIS A 135 7.42 -29.07 -17.53
CA HIS A 135 7.73 -29.02 -18.96
C HIS A 135 8.11 -30.39 -19.57
N LYS A 136 8.34 -31.43 -18.74
CA LYS A 136 8.72 -32.79 -19.18
C LYS A 136 7.57 -33.73 -19.54
N LYS A 137 6.29 -33.36 -19.38
CA LYS A 137 5.14 -34.22 -19.76
C LYS A 137 4.45 -33.88 -21.08
N LYS A 138 4.89 -32.87 -21.84
CA LYS A 138 4.22 -32.51 -23.11
C LYS A 138 5.20 -32.05 -24.20
N LYS A 139 6.02 -32.96 -24.71
CA LYS A 139 6.38 -33.12 -26.15
C LYS A 139 7.49 -34.16 -26.33
N LYS A 140 7.09 -35.39 -26.66
CA LYS A 140 7.92 -36.29 -27.48
C LYS A 140 7.83 -35.78 -28.92
N LYS A 141 8.93 -35.26 -29.47
CA LYS A 141 9.68 -35.83 -30.61
C LYS A 141 10.61 -34.78 -31.25
N LEU A 142 11.88 -35.20 -31.39
CA LEU A 142 12.95 -34.82 -32.34
C LEU A 142 13.62 -33.45 -32.08
N SER A 143 14.74 -33.37 -31.33
CA SER A 143 16.17 -33.70 -31.63
C SER A 143 16.79 -32.81 -32.73
N SER A 144 17.50 -31.74 -32.35
CA SER A 144 18.98 -31.61 -32.24
C SER A 144 19.59 -31.14 -33.58
N THR A 145 20.40 -30.10 -33.73
CA THR A 145 21.31 -29.28 -32.90
C THR A 145 21.39 -27.89 -33.58
N SER A 146 21.49 -26.76 -32.88
CA SER A 146 22.75 -26.10 -32.52
C SER A 146 22.43 -24.73 -31.87
N LYS A 147 23.33 -24.27 -31.01
CA LYS A 147 23.33 -22.93 -30.36
C LYS A 147 22.99 -21.82 -31.36
N ASP A 148 22.02 -20.95 -31.05
CA ASP A 148 22.04 -19.59 -31.62
C ASP A 148 21.21 -18.58 -30.81
N HIS A 149 21.69 -17.34 -30.82
CA HIS A 149 21.20 -16.22 -30.05
C HIS A 149 19.75 -15.90 -30.42
N LYS A 150 18.83 -15.80 -29.45
CA LYS A 150 17.46 -15.33 -29.70
C LYS A 150 17.45 -13.82 -29.91
N LYS A 151 17.98 -13.40 -31.06
CA LYS A 151 17.88 -12.04 -31.58
C LYS A 151 16.41 -11.80 -31.92
N ASP A 152 15.82 -10.82 -31.24
CA ASP A 152 14.46 -10.36 -31.42
C ASP A 152 14.20 -10.11 -32.93
N THR A 153 13.48 -11.02 -33.59
CA THR A 153 13.21 -10.91 -35.02
C THR A 153 12.16 -9.82 -35.20
N LYS A 154 12.62 -8.60 -35.46
CA LYS A 154 11.77 -7.42 -35.64
C LYS A 154 10.72 -7.68 -36.72
N LEU A 155 9.45 -7.65 -36.32
CA LEU A 155 8.30 -7.85 -37.20
C LEU A 155 7.83 -6.50 -37.73
N TYR A 156 7.39 -6.48 -38.99
CA TYR A 156 7.00 -5.27 -39.69
C TYR A 156 5.58 -5.40 -40.24
N CYS A 157 4.96 -4.26 -40.53
CA CYS A 157 3.61 -4.12 -41.08
C CYS A 157 2.49 -4.64 -40.14
N ILE A 158 1.23 -4.30 -40.44
CA ILE A 158 0.03 -4.79 -39.74
C ILE A 158 -0.10 -6.33 -39.81
N CYS A 159 0.51 -6.98 -40.79
CA CYS A 159 0.49 -8.43 -40.96
C CYS A 159 1.55 -9.17 -40.09
N LYS A 160 2.39 -8.44 -39.36
CA LYS A 160 3.38 -8.98 -38.41
C LYS A 160 4.29 -10.05 -39.01
N THR A 161 4.79 -9.80 -40.22
CA THR A 161 5.75 -10.71 -40.87
C THR A 161 7.19 -10.23 -40.68
N PRO A 162 8.19 -11.12 -40.71
CA PRO A 162 9.59 -10.73 -40.80
C PRO A 162 9.87 -9.86 -42.03
N TYR A 163 10.97 -9.12 -42.01
CA TYR A 163 11.41 -8.33 -43.15
C TYR A 163 11.72 -9.24 -44.35
N ASP A 164 11.22 -8.84 -45.52
CA ASP A 164 11.36 -9.57 -46.78
C ASP A 164 11.76 -8.57 -47.86
N GLU A 165 13.01 -8.66 -48.33
CA GLU A 165 13.60 -7.74 -49.31
C GLU A 165 12.87 -7.76 -50.68
N SER A 166 12.07 -8.79 -50.95
CA SER A 166 11.27 -8.88 -52.18
C SER A 166 9.99 -8.03 -52.16
N LYS A 167 9.62 -7.48 -51.01
CA LYS A 167 8.37 -6.73 -50.83
C LYS A 167 8.62 -5.23 -50.74
N PHE A 168 7.70 -4.47 -51.33
CA PHE A 168 7.71 -3.01 -51.24
C PHE A 168 7.19 -2.55 -49.88
N TYR A 169 7.97 -1.71 -49.19
CA TYR A 169 7.61 -1.11 -47.90
C TYR A 169 7.53 0.42 -47.97
N ILE A 170 6.60 0.99 -47.22
CA ILE A 170 6.43 2.42 -47.01
C ILE A 170 6.43 2.71 -45.50
N GLY A 171 7.18 3.73 -45.08
CA GLY A 171 7.30 4.14 -43.68
C GLY A 171 6.25 5.19 -43.32
N CYS A 172 5.69 5.12 -42.10
CA CYS A 172 4.82 6.16 -41.56
C CYS A 172 5.63 7.24 -40.84
N ASP A 173 5.43 8.50 -41.22
CA ASP A 173 6.16 9.65 -40.68
C ASP A 173 5.82 9.97 -39.22
N LEU A 174 4.67 9.50 -38.72
CA LEU A 174 4.21 9.77 -37.34
C LEU A 174 4.55 8.66 -36.32
N CYS A 175 4.63 7.40 -36.73
CA CYS A 175 4.92 6.29 -35.80
C CYS A 175 6.19 5.48 -36.12
N SER A 176 6.97 5.90 -37.12
CA SER A 176 8.23 5.24 -37.53
C SER A 176 8.10 3.74 -37.85
N ASN A 177 6.87 3.25 -38.07
CA ASN A 177 6.59 1.87 -38.46
C ASN A 177 6.60 1.73 -39.98
N TRP A 178 7.02 0.57 -40.46
CA TRP A 178 7.09 0.23 -41.88
C TRP A 178 5.99 -0.75 -42.27
N PHE A 179 5.33 -0.48 -43.39
CA PHE A 179 4.17 -1.21 -43.86
C PHE A 179 4.38 -1.70 -45.28
N HIS A 180 3.84 -2.86 -45.65
CA HIS A 180 3.81 -3.28 -47.06
C HIS A 180 2.87 -2.37 -47.82
N GLY A 181 3.28 -1.89 -49.00
CA GLY A 181 2.40 -1.07 -49.84
C GLY A 181 1.06 -1.76 -50.13
N ALA A 182 1.07 -3.06 -50.42
CA ALA A 182 -0.15 -3.85 -50.61
C ALA A 182 -1.05 -3.92 -49.36
N CYS A 183 -0.47 -3.89 -48.14
CA CYS A 183 -1.25 -3.94 -46.90
C CYS A 183 -1.87 -2.59 -46.53
N VAL A 184 -1.32 -1.48 -47.02
CA VAL A 184 -1.86 -0.13 -46.82
C VAL A 184 -2.51 0.46 -48.08
N GLY A 185 -2.67 -0.35 -49.13
CA GLY A 185 -3.31 0.04 -50.38
C GLY A 185 -2.52 1.04 -51.23
N ILE A 186 -1.20 1.13 -51.04
CA ILE A 186 -0.30 2.03 -51.78
C ILE A 186 0.59 1.21 -52.71
N THR A 187 0.57 1.54 -54.00
CA THR A 187 1.49 0.96 -54.98
C THR A 187 2.80 1.74 -55.05
N GLU A 188 3.87 1.11 -55.52
CA GLU A 188 5.19 1.76 -55.66
C GLU A 188 5.14 3.03 -56.55
N LYS A 189 4.23 3.07 -57.52
CA LYS A 189 4.02 4.23 -58.40
C LYS A 189 3.31 5.39 -57.69
N GLU A 190 2.47 5.10 -56.71
CA GLU A 190 1.77 6.10 -55.89
C GLU A 190 2.68 6.62 -54.79
N ALA A 191 3.48 5.76 -54.16
CA ALA A 191 4.46 6.15 -53.16
C ALA A 191 5.49 7.16 -53.68
N LYS A 192 5.91 7.05 -54.96
CA LYS A 192 6.82 8.02 -55.61
C LYS A 192 6.21 9.42 -55.77
N LYS A 193 4.90 9.56 -55.62
CA LYS A 193 4.16 10.83 -55.71
C LYS A 193 3.72 11.35 -54.34
N LEU A 194 3.95 10.59 -53.28
CA LEU A 194 3.63 10.97 -51.91
C LEU A 194 4.88 11.55 -51.26
N GLU A 195 4.79 12.80 -50.79
CA GLU A 195 5.87 13.43 -50.04
C GLU A 195 5.87 12.96 -48.58
N ASP A 196 4.69 12.78 -47.98
CA ASP A 196 4.49 12.23 -46.64
C ASP A 196 3.44 11.11 -46.64
N PHE A 197 3.66 10.04 -45.88
CA PHE A 197 2.70 8.96 -45.66
C PHE A 197 2.37 8.78 -44.19
N VAL A 198 1.09 8.92 -43.86
CA VAL A 198 0.56 8.69 -42.51
C VAL A 198 -0.31 7.44 -42.52
N CYS A 199 0.05 6.45 -41.68
CA CYS A 199 -0.72 5.21 -41.57
C CYS A 199 -2.13 5.46 -40.99
N SER A 200 -3.06 4.55 -41.24
CA SER A 200 -4.46 4.67 -40.79
C SER A 200 -4.61 4.84 -39.28
N ASP A 201 -3.71 4.27 -38.47
CA ASP A 201 -3.75 4.45 -37.01
C ASP A 201 -3.31 5.85 -36.61
N CYS A 202 -2.24 6.39 -37.21
CA CYS A 202 -1.81 7.76 -36.96
C CYS A 202 -2.76 8.78 -37.56
N LYS A 203 -3.39 8.47 -38.69
CA LYS A 203 -4.45 9.28 -39.29
C LYS A 203 -5.67 9.33 -38.37
N ARG A 204 -6.06 8.19 -37.77
CA ARG A 204 -7.11 8.13 -36.73
C ARG A 204 -6.71 8.87 -35.45
N SER A 205 -5.43 8.86 -35.08
CA SER A 205 -4.93 9.65 -33.95
C SER A 205 -4.87 11.15 -34.21
N GLN A 206 -4.71 11.59 -35.47
CA GLN A 206 -4.80 13.00 -35.85
C GLN A 206 -6.26 13.48 -36.04
N GLU A 207 -7.14 12.62 -36.54
CA GLU A 207 -8.59 12.89 -36.65
C GLU A 207 -9.30 12.78 -35.28
N GLY A 208 -8.66 12.15 -34.28
CA GLY A 208 -9.11 12.07 -32.88
C GLY A 208 -9.01 13.37 -32.07
N GLY A 209 -9.01 14.53 -32.74
CA GLY A 209 -9.17 15.85 -32.13
C GLY A 209 -10.61 16.20 -31.74
N CYS A 210 -11.56 15.26 -31.84
CA CYS A 210 -12.87 15.39 -31.22
C CYS A 210 -12.89 14.53 -29.95
N SER A 211 -12.56 15.16 -28.83
CA SER A 211 -12.66 14.57 -27.49
C SER A 211 -14.13 14.43 -27.09
N GLU A 212 -14.84 13.45 -27.64
CA GLU A 212 -16.08 13.02 -27.00
C GLU A 212 -15.70 12.30 -25.70
N GLU A 213 -15.77 13.04 -24.59
CA GLU A 213 -15.58 12.47 -23.25
C GLU A 213 -16.58 11.32 -23.07
N LEU A 214 -16.06 10.12 -22.86
CA LEU A 214 -16.88 8.93 -22.63
C LEU A 214 -17.18 8.80 -21.14
N TYR A 215 -18.46 8.63 -20.83
CA TYR A 215 -18.96 8.52 -19.46
C TYR A 215 -19.49 7.12 -19.17
N CYS A 216 -19.77 6.91 -17.89
CA CYS A 216 -20.34 5.68 -17.34
C CYS A 216 -19.48 4.42 -17.56
N ILE A 217 -19.91 3.31 -16.97
CA ILE A 217 -19.30 1.99 -17.16
C ILE A 217 -19.50 1.45 -18.58
N CYS A 218 -20.53 1.91 -19.29
CA CYS A 218 -20.84 1.51 -20.67
C CYS A 218 -20.05 2.28 -21.73
N ARG A 219 -19.24 3.29 -21.33
CA ARG A 219 -18.33 4.04 -22.21
C ARG A 219 -19.03 4.67 -23.41
N THR A 220 -20.10 5.39 -23.15
CA THR A 220 -20.84 6.14 -24.19
C THR A 220 -20.64 7.65 -24.02
N PRO A 221 -20.77 8.44 -25.10
CA PRO A 221 -20.78 9.90 -25.00
C PRO A 221 -21.99 10.39 -24.19
N TYR A 222 -21.94 11.67 -23.78
CA TYR A 222 -23.05 12.31 -23.06
C TYR A 222 -24.31 12.41 -23.92
N ASP A 223 -25.45 12.20 -23.29
CA ASP A 223 -26.78 12.21 -23.92
C ASP A 223 -27.75 12.94 -23.00
N GLU A 224 -28.20 14.12 -23.41
CA GLU A 224 -29.11 14.97 -22.63
C GLU A 224 -30.45 14.30 -22.28
N SER A 225 -30.85 13.26 -23.02
CA SER A 225 -32.11 12.54 -22.78
C SER A 225 -32.03 11.51 -21.65
N GLN A 226 -30.82 11.20 -21.17
CA GLN A 226 -30.61 10.20 -20.14
C GLN A 226 -30.36 10.81 -18.76
N PHE A 227 -30.81 10.09 -17.73
CA PHE A 227 -30.54 10.46 -16.35
C PHE A 227 -29.14 10.01 -15.93
N TYR A 228 -28.33 10.97 -15.50
CA TYR A 228 -26.99 10.73 -14.95
C TYR A 228 -26.90 11.11 -13.47
N ILE A 229 -26.05 10.38 -12.75
CA ILE A 229 -25.65 10.64 -11.38
C ILE A 229 -24.13 10.70 -11.29
N GLY A 230 -23.59 11.72 -10.63
CA GLY A 230 -22.15 11.95 -10.48
C GLY A 230 -21.63 11.33 -9.19
N CYS A 231 -20.51 10.61 -9.26
CA CYS A 231 -19.90 10.00 -8.09
C CYS A 231 -18.93 10.94 -7.37
N ASP A 232 -19.13 11.15 -6.07
CA ASP A 232 -18.31 12.07 -5.26
C ASP A 232 -16.86 11.59 -5.05
N ARG A 233 -16.58 10.29 -5.20
CA ARG A 233 -15.23 9.74 -5.04
C ARG A 233 -14.38 9.85 -6.31
N CYS A 234 -14.86 9.28 -7.42
CA CYS A 234 -14.09 9.26 -8.68
C CYS A 234 -14.40 10.44 -9.60
N GLN A 235 -15.39 11.27 -9.26
CA GLN A 235 -15.80 12.44 -10.04
C GLN A 235 -16.25 12.08 -11.48
N ASN A 236 -16.65 10.82 -11.71
CA ASN A 236 -17.17 10.34 -12.98
C ASN A 236 -18.71 10.29 -12.98
N TRP A 237 -19.32 10.38 -14.15
CA TRP A 237 -20.77 10.38 -14.36
C TRP A 237 -21.27 9.02 -14.83
N TYR A 238 -22.42 8.60 -14.32
CA TYR A 238 -22.99 7.29 -14.61
C TYR A 238 -24.47 7.41 -14.95
N HIS A 239 -24.96 6.63 -15.92
CA HIS A 239 -26.40 6.49 -16.09
C HIS A 239 -27.02 5.84 -14.85
N GLY A 240 -28.16 6.36 -14.40
CA GLY A 240 -28.90 5.75 -13.30
C GLY A 240 -29.24 4.29 -13.57
N ARG A 241 -29.63 3.94 -14.81
CA ARG A 241 -29.90 2.55 -15.21
C ARG A 241 -28.68 1.64 -15.12
N CYS A 242 -27.49 2.15 -15.47
CA CYS A 242 -26.25 1.37 -15.45
C CYS A 242 -25.76 1.08 -14.03
N VAL A 243 -26.14 1.91 -13.05
CA VAL A 243 -25.75 1.75 -11.63
C VAL A 243 -26.91 1.36 -10.71
N GLY A 244 -28.10 1.10 -11.28
CA GLY A 244 -29.27 0.64 -10.54
C GLY A 244 -29.96 1.70 -9.68
N ILE A 245 -29.85 2.98 -10.04
CA ILE A 245 -30.47 4.10 -9.31
C ILE A 245 -31.47 4.82 -10.22
N LEU A 246 -32.69 5.00 -9.75
CA LEU A 246 -33.73 5.80 -10.41
C LEU A 246 -33.59 7.28 -10.04
N GLN A 247 -34.08 8.16 -10.92
CA GLN A 247 -34.06 9.61 -10.68
C GLN A 247 -34.79 10.01 -9.39
N SER A 248 -35.89 9.34 -9.06
CA SER A 248 -36.64 9.58 -7.82
C SER A 248 -35.85 9.22 -6.56
N GLU A 249 -35.00 8.19 -6.63
CA GLU A 249 -34.16 7.76 -5.53
C GLU A 249 -33.01 8.76 -5.34
N ALA A 250 -32.38 9.16 -6.45
CA ALA A 250 -31.27 10.12 -6.46
C ALA A 250 -31.61 11.48 -5.84
N ASN A 251 -32.88 11.92 -5.91
CA ASN A 251 -33.32 13.16 -5.27
C ASN A 251 -33.15 13.18 -3.74
N HIS A 252 -32.95 12.01 -3.11
CA HIS A 252 -32.77 11.86 -1.68
C HIS A 252 -31.37 11.36 -1.32
N ILE A 253 -30.43 11.38 -2.28
CA ILE A 253 -29.04 10.96 -2.08
C ILE A 253 -28.17 12.21 -1.97
N ASP A 254 -27.68 12.49 -0.76
CA ASP A 254 -26.78 13.63 -0.52
C ASP A 254 -25.36 13.38 -1.04
N LEU A 255 -24.91 12.12 -0.98
CA LEU A 255 -23.59 11.68 -1.45
C LEU A 255 -23.73 10.35 -2.19
N TYR A 256 -23.26 10.30 -3.43
CA TYR A 256 -23.31 9.11 -4.27
C TYR A 256 -21.91 8.54 -4.52
N VAL A 257 -21.73 7.27 -4.16
CA VAL A 257 -20.53 6.49 -4.44
C VAL A 257 -20.86 5.39 -5.45
N CYS A 258 -20.19 5.38 -6.60
CA CYS A 258 -20.47 4.40 -7.65
C CYS A 258 -20.08 2.98 -7.21
N PRO A 259 -20.64 1.91 -7.81
CA PRO A 259 -20.34 0.53 -7.42
C PRO A 259 -18.85 0.17 -7.44
N GLN A 260 -18.09 0.72 -8.39
CA GLN A 260 -16.65 0.52 -8.43
C GLN A 260 -15.95 1.19 -7.25
N CYS A 261 -16.30 2.43 -6.92
CA CYS A 261 -15.75 3.12 -5.75
C CYS A 261 -16.19 2.48 -4.43
N GLN A 262 -17.43 2.02 -4.32
CA GLN A 262 -17.96 1.33 -3.14
C GLN A 262 -17.23 0.00 -2.93
N SER A 263 -17.07 -0.80 -3.97
CA SER A 263 -16.32 -2.06 -3.88
C SER A 263 -14.84 -1.85 -3.54
N THR A 264 -14.21 -0.77 -4.05
CA THR A 264 -12.85 -0.41 -3.62
C THR A 264 -12.81 0.04 -2.18
N GLU A 265 -13.81 0.77 -1.68
CA GLU A 265 -13.89 1.17 -0.28
C GLU A 265 -14.08 -0.05 0.63
N ASP A 266 -15.02 -0.93 0.30
CA ASP A 266 -15.27 -2.17 1.02
C ASP A 266 -14.01 -3.06 1.04
N ALA A 267 -13.27 -3.14 -0.07
CA ALA A 267 -11.98 -3.82 -0.14
C ALA A 267 -10.89 -3.09 0.67
N MET A 268 -10.88 -1.76 0.67
CA MET A 268 -9.94 -0.97 1.47
C MET A 268 -10.20 -1.13 2.97
N THR A 269 -11.44 -1.39 3.43
CA THR A 269 -11.72 -1.65 4.85
C THR A 269 -11.02 -2.88 5.41
N VAL A 270 -10.58 -3.82 4.56
CA VAL A 270 -9.84 -5.01 5.01
C VAL A 270 -8.34 -4.91 4.77
N LEU A 271 -7.91 -4.03 3.86
CA LEU A 271 -6.52 -3.83 3.47
C LEU A 271 -5.84 -2.64 4.14
N SER A 272 -6.61 -1.67 4.66
CA SER A 272 -6.06 -0.51 5.36
C SER A 272 -5.46 -0.90 6.72
N PRO A 273 -4.41 -0.18 7.18
CA PRO A 273 -3.81 -0.44 8.48
C PRO A 273 -4.82 -0.34 9.63
N LEU A 274 -4.65 -1.18 10.64
CA LEU A 274 -5.46 -1.16 11.85
C LEU A 274 -5.10 0.04 12.73
N THR A 275 -6.13 0.80 13.12
CA THR A 275 -6.04 1.93 14.06
C THR A 275 -6.21 1.46 15.50
N ASP A 276 -5.85 2.28 16.50
CA ASP A 276 -6.03 1.91 17.93
C ASP A 276 -7.48 1.59 18.29
N LYS A 277 -8.45 2.30 17.70
CA LYS A 277 -9.88 1.99 17.84
C LYS A 277 -10.21 0.61 17.26
N ASP A 278 -9.62 0.26 16.12
CA ASP A 278 -9.80 -1.04 15.49
C ASP A 278 -9.34 -2.15 16.44
N TYR A 279 -8.16 -2.01 17.05
CA TYR A 279 -7.66 -3.01 18.00
C TYR A 279 -8.56 -3.20 19.22
N GLU A 280 -9.16 -2.14 19.74
CA GLU A 280 -10.14 -2.25 20.83
C GLU A 280 -11.41 -2.99 20.37
N GLY A 281 -11.88 -2.70 19.15
CA GLY A 281 -12.98 -3.43 18.54
C GLY A 281 -12.67 -4.91 18.32
N LEU A 282 -11.48 -5.24 17.83
CA LEU A 282 -11.02 -6.62 17.62
C LEU A 282 -10.90 -7.39 18.94
N LYS A 283 -10.38 -6.77 20.00
CA LYS A 283 -10.38 -7.36 21.35
C LYS A 283 -11.81 -7.67 21.82
N ARG A 284 -12.78 -6.78 21.56
CA ARG A 284 -14.18 -7.00 21.92
C ARG A 284 -14.81 -8.16 21.14
N ILE A 285 -14.48 -8.31 19.86
CA ILE A 285 -14.89 -9.46 19.05
C ILE A 285 -14.28 -10.74 19.62
N LEU A 286 -12.97 -10.77 19.86
CA LEU A 286 -12.28 -11.96 20.39
C LEU A 286 -12.85 -12.38 21.74
N ARG A 287 -13.08 -11.44 22.67
CA ARG A 287 -13.74 -11.74 23.95
C ARG A 287 -15.16 -12.28 23.78
N SER A 288 -15.91 -11.76 22.80
CA SER A 288 -17.24 -12.30 22.48
C SER A 288 -17.15 -13.74 21.99
N LEU A 289 -16.14 -14.07 21.17
CA LEU A 289 -15.88 -15.44 20.72
C LEU A 289 -15.49 -16.34 21.89
N GLN A 290 -14.51 -15.95 22.71
CA GLN A 290 -14.06 -16.71 23.89
C GLN A 290 -15.21 -17.00 24.87
N SER A 291 -16.15 -16.06 25.05
CA SER A 291 -17.32 -16.25 25.93
C SER A 291 -18.44 -17.11 25.34
N HIS A 292 -18.38 -17.45 24.06
CA HIS A 292 -19.46 -18.16 23.40
C HIS A 292 -19.52 -19.62 23.84
N LYS A 293 -20.73 -20.17 24.03
CA LYS A 293 -20.94 -21.54 24.53
C LYS A 293 -20.24 -22.64 23.71
N MET A 294 -20.03 -22.42 22.41
CA MET A 294 -19.38 -23.36 21.49
C MET A 294 -17.87 -23.09 21.31
N ALA A 295 -17.27 -22.19 22.10
CA ALA A 295 -15.87 -21.81 21.95
C ALA A 295 -14.89 -22.74 22.64
N TRP A 296 -15.37 -23.62 23.52
CA TRP A 296 -14.54 -24.47 24.37
C TRP A 296 -13.40 -25.24 23.66
N PRO A 297 -13.51 -25.72 22.40
CA PRO A 297 -12.40 -26.40 21.74
C PRO A 297 -11.29 -25.47 21.24
N PHE A 298 -11.56 -24.17 21.18
CA PHE A 298 -10.73 -23.19 20.48
C PHE A 298 -10.10 -22.17 21.42
N LEU A 299 -10.33 -22.30 22.74
CA LEU A 299 -9.85 -21.33 23.73
C LEU A 299 -8.32 -21.36 23.85
N GLU A 300 -7.74 -22.54 23.85
CA GLU A 300 -6.32 -22.80 24.08
C GLU A 300 -5.76 -23.70 22.97
N PRO A 301 -4.42 -23.77 22.80
CA PRO A 301 -3.79 -24.72 21.88
C PRO A 301 -4.16 -26.16 22.23
N VAL A 302 -4.34 -27.00 21.21
CA VAL A 302 -4.69 -28.43 21.38
C VAL A 302 -3.59 -29.17 22.14
N ASP A 303 -3.92 -29.87 23.22
CA ASP A 303 -2.92 -30.65 23.97
C ASP A 303 -2.48 -31.89 23.15
N PRO A 304 -1.16 -32.10 22.93
CA PRO A 304 -0.64 -33.32 22.31
C PRO A 304 -1.06 -34.63 23.01
N HIS A 305 -1.43 -34.60 24.29
CA HIS A 305 -1.90 -35.79 25.00
C HIS A 305 -3.33 -36.17 24.60
N ASP A 306 -4.19 -35.18 24.35
CA ASP A 306 -5.58 -35.40 23.93
C ASP A 306 -5.67 -35.79 22.45
N ALA A 307 -4.77 -35.25 21.62
CA ALA A 307 -4.69 -35.54 20.19
C ALA A 307 -3.23 -35.73 19.71
N PRO A 308 -2.64 -36.94 19.88
CA PRO A 308 -1.23 -37.21 19.62
C PRO A 308 -0.76 -36.97 18.17
N ASP A 309 -1.64 -37.12 17.20
CA ASP A 309 -1.34 -36.91 15.78
C ASP A 309 -1.72 -35.51 15.26
N TYR A 310 -2.34 -34.66 16.08
CA TYR A 310 -2.83 -33.35 15.66
C TYR A 310 -1.75 -32.49 15.00
N TYR A 311 -0.62 -32.26 15.66
CA TYR A 311 0.48 -31.45 15.13
C TYR A 311 1.25 -32.12 13.97
N ARG A 312 1.02 -33.42 13.73
CA ARG A 312 1.53 -34.09 12.53
C ARG A 312 0.66 -33.78 11.32
N VAL A 313 -0.64 -33.59 11.53
CA VAL A 313 -1.63 -33.30 10.49
C VAL A 313 -1.75 -31.79 10.26
N ILE A 314 -1.98 -31.02 11.31
CA ILE A 314 -2.12 -29.56 11.30
C ILE A 314 -0.76 -28.88 11.44
N LYS A 315 -0.35 -28.16 10.40
CA LYS A 315 0.97 -27.50 10.33
C LYS A 315 0.98 -26.08 10.88
N GLU A 316 -0.15 -25.41 10.82
CA GLU A 316 -0.31 -24.05 11.31
C GLU A 316 -1.46 -24.02 12.32
N PRO A 317 -1.23 -24.53 13.55
CA PRO A 317 -2.24 -24.49 14.61
C PRO A 317 -2.57 -23.04 14.97
N MET A 318 -3.82 -22.79 15.34
CA MET A 318 -4.29 -21.49 15.81
C MET A 318 -5.39 -21.70 16.84
N ASP A 319 -5.51 -20.75 17.77
CA ASP A 319 -6.48 -20.77 18.88
C ASP A 319 -6.68 -19.34 19.42
N PHE A 320 -7.70 -19.12 20.25
CA PHE A 320 -8.05 -17.79 20.73
C PHE A 320 -7.04 -17.19 21.71
N SER A 321 -6.35 -17.98 22.52
CA SER A 321 -5.28 -17.48 23.41
C SER A 321 -4.08 -16.96 22.61
N THR A 322 -3.71 -17.66 21.54
CA THR A 322 -2.65 -17.25 20.60
C THR A 322 -3.05 -15.96 19.90
N MET A 323 -4.30 -15.88 19.40
CA MET A 323 -4.83 -14.66 18.80
C MET A 323 -4.88 -13.47 19.76
N GLU A 324 -5.19 -13.70 21.03
CA GLU A 324 -5.17 -12.67 22.07
C GLU A 324 -3.76 -12.11 22.25
N THR A 325 -2.76 -13.00 22.29
CA THR A 325 -1.35 -12.62 22.34
C THR A 325 -0.93 -11.82 21.09
N HIS A 326 -1.37 -12.22 19.90
CA HIS A 326 -1.13 -11.49 18.65
C HIS A 326 -1.73 -10.07 18.68
N LEU A 327 -2.96 -9.91 19.21
CA LEU A 327 -3.58 -8.59 19.39
C LEU A 327 -2.80 -7.72 20.39
N GLN A 328 -2.34 -8.28 21.51
CA GLN A 328 -1.57 -7.54 22.52
C GLN A 328 -0.23 -7.05 21.97
N LYS A 329 0.44 -7.88 21.15
CA LYS A 329 1.75 -7.59 20.55
C LYS A 329 1.66 -6.76 19.26
N ARG A 330 0.46 -6.35 18.83
CA ARG A 330 0.23 -5.62 17.56
C ARG A 330 0.77 -6.39 16.34
N HIS A 331 0.60 -7.71 16.35
CA HIS A 331 1.06 -8.57 15.25
C HIS A 331 0.22 -8.35 13.99
N TYR A 332 -1.09 -8.11 14.14
CA TYR A 332 -1.99 -7.82 13.03
C TYR A 332 -1.85 -6.36 12.61
N GLN A 333 -1.35 -6.11 11.41
CA GLN A 333 -1.34 -4.79 10.79
C GLN A 333 -2.60 -4.52 9.98
N LYS A 334 -3.28 -5.57 9.50
CA LYS A 334 -4.49 -5.48 8.69
C LYS A 334 -5.60 -6.35 9.25
N LEU A 335 -6.84 -5.94 9.01
CA LEU A 335 -8.01 -6.73 9.40
C LEU A 335 -8.03 -8.12 8.74
N THR A 336 -7.52 -8.21 7.50
CA THR A 336 -7.39 -9.49 6.78
C THR A 336 -6.56 -10.52 7.54
N GLU A 337 -5.51 -10.11 8.25
CA GLU A 337 -4.63 -11.02 9.00
C GLU A 337 -5.33 -11.59 10.24
N PHE A 338 -6.07 -10.74 10.96
CA PHE A 338 -6.92 -11.20 12.07
C PHE A 338 -8.01 -12.17 11.60
N VAL A 339 -8.67 -11.84 10.48
CA VAL A 339 -9.71 -12.72 9.90
C VAL A 339 -9.11 -14.05 9.46
N ALA A 340 -7.91 -14.04 8.86
CA ALA A 340 -7.22 -15.25 8.44
C ALA A 340 -6.93 -16.18 9.61
N ASP A 341 -6.48 -15.66 10.76
CA ASP A 341 -6.24 -16.49 11.95
C ASP A 341 -7.54 -17.04 12.54
N VAL A 342 -8.64 -16.27 12.58
CA VAL A 342 -9.96 -16.81 13.01
C VAL A 342 -10.42 -17.93 12.07
N THR A 343 -10.36 -17.71 10.76
CA THR A 343 -10.75 -18.71 9.77
C THR A 343 -9.88 -19.96 9.86
N LYS A 344 -8.57 -19.80 10.12
CA LYS A 344 -7.62 -20.91 10.30
C LYS A 344 -8.01 -21.82 11.47
N ILE A 345 -8.53 -21.27 12.58
CA ILE A 345 -9.05 -22.06 13.70
C ILE A 345 -10.16 -23.02 13.21
N PHE A 346 -11.14 -22.48 12.47
CA PHE A 346 -12.29 -23.25 12.02
C PHE A 346 -11.93 -24.22 10.90
N ASP A 347 -11.08 -23.82 9.95
CA ASP A 347 -10.59 -24.68 8.88
C ASP A 347 -9.77 -25.85 9.40
N ASN A 348 -8.85 -25.61 10.34
CA ASN A 348 -8.11 -26.68 11.00
C ASN A 348 -9.04 -27.66 11.72
N CYS A 349 -10.06 -27.14 12.41
CA CYS A 349 -11.06 -27.98 13.07
C CYS A 349 -11.82 -28.86 12.06
N ARG A 350 -12.32 -28.29 10.96
CA ARG A 350 -13.07 -29.01 9.92
C ARG A 350 -12.22 -29.99 9.14
N TYR A 351 -10.93 -29.69 8.99
CA TYR A 351 -9.98 -30.56 8.31
C TYR A 351 -9.61 -31.77 9.15
N TYR A 352 -9.39 -31.57 10.46
CA TYR A 352 -9.00 -32.64 11.37
C TYR A 352 -10.18 -33.52 11.80
N ASN A 353 -11.35 -32.92 12.02
CA ASN A 353 -12.50 -33.60 12.60
C ASN A 353 -13.56 -33.94 11.53
N PRO A 354 -14.16 -35.14 11.55
CA PRO A 354 -15.32 -35.46 10.73
C PRO A 354 -16.53 -34.55 11.01
N ASN A 355 -17.41 -34.39 10.02
CA ASN A 355 -18.52 -33.44 10.04
C ASN A 355 -19.65 -33.74 11.02
N ASP A 356 -19.74 -34.98 11.51
CA ASP A 356 -20.68 -35.44 12.51
C ASP A 356 -20.19 -35.23 13.95
N THR A 357 -18.94 -34.77 14.12
CA THR A 357 -18.37 -34.52 15.45
C THR A 357 -18.86 -33.21 16.07
N PRO A 358 -18.97 -33.13 17.41
CA PRO A 358 -19.26 -31.87 18.10
C PRO A 358 -18.26 -30.75 17.80
N PHE A 359 -16.98 -31.08 17.57
CA PHE A 359 -15.93 -30.12 17.24
C PHE A 359 -16.23 -29.39 15.92
N PHE A 360 -16.59 -30.15 14.89
CA PHE A 360 -16.96 -29.59 13.58
C PHE A 360 -18.18 -28.68 13.71
N GLN A 361 -19.20 -29.12 14.43
CA GLN A 361 -20.42 -28.32 14.66
C GLN A 361 -20.13 -27.04 15.46
N CYS A 362 -19.21 -27.09 16.42
CA CYS A 362 -18.75 -25.90 17.14
C CYS A 362 -18.10 -24.88 16.20
N ALA A 363 -17.27 -25.33 15.24
CA ALA A 363 -16.64 -24.45 14.25
C ALA A 363 -17.68 -23.75 13.36
N GLU A 364 -18.66 -24.49 12.83
CA GLU A 364 -19.72 -23.92 11.98
C GLU A 364 -20.54 -22.84 12.71
N VAL A 365 -20.97 -23.14 13.94
CA VAL A 365 -21.76 -22.20 14.75
C VAL A 365 -20.95 -20.95 15.08
N LEU A 366 -19.66 -21.12 15.42
CA LEU A 366 -18.82 -20.03 15.86
C LEU A 366 -18.33 -19.16 14.68
N GLU A 367 -18.10 -19.76 13.51
CA GLU A 367 -17.82 -19.04 12.26
C GLU A 367 -18.99 -18.15 11.86
N ALA A 368 -20.22 -18.67 11.89
CA ALA A 368 -21.43 -17.88 11.60
C ALA A 368 -21.58 -16.70 12.57
N PHE A 369 -21.37 -16.94 13.87
CA PHE A 369 -21.40 -15.90 14.90
C PHE A 369 -20.29 -14.85 14.68
N PHE A 370 -19.08 -15.27 14.32
CA PHE A 370 -17.97 -14.39 14.00
C PHE A 370 -18.30 -13.49 12.81
N VAL A 371 -18.83 -14.03 11.71
CA VAL A 371 -19.21 -13.26 10.51
C VAL A 371 -20.21 -12.17 10.87
N GLN A 372 -21.19 -12.45 11.74
CA GLN A 372 -22.14 -11.44 12.21
C GLN A 372 -21.45 -10.33 13.01
N LYS A 373 -20.53 -10.66 13.92
CA LYS A 373 -19.76 -9.66 14.70
C LYS A 373 -18.86 -8.82 13.81
N LEU A 374 -18.21 -9.43 12.82
CA LEU A 374 -17.32 -8.76 11.87
C LEU A 374 -18.07 -7.77 10.98
N LYS A 375 -19.29 -8.09 10.54
CA LYS A 375 -20.16 -7.15 9.80
C LYS A 375 -20.44 -5.89 10.62
N GLY A 376 -20.83 -6.04 11.89
CA GLY A 376 -21.06 -4.90 12.79
C GLY A 376 -19.81 -4.05 13.02
N PHE A 377 -18.64 -4.71 13.13
CA PHE A 377 -17.36 -4.02 13.25
C PHE A 377 -17.03 -3.19 12.00
N LYS A 378 -17.15 -3.77 10.80
CA LYS A 378 -16.90 -3.04 9.54
C LYS A 378 -17.83 -1.84 9.37
N ALA A 379 -19.12 -2.00 9.70
CA ALA A 379 -20.08 -0.89 9.66
C ALA A 379 -19.69 0.25 10.62
N SER A 380 -19.31 -0.07 11.86
CA SER A 380 -18.84 0.92 12.84
C SER A 380 -17.53 1.59 12.43
N ARG A 381 -16.69 0.92 11.64
CA ARG A 381 -15.44 1.48 11.13
C ARG A 381 -15.67 2.48 10.00
N LEU A 382 -16.66 2.23 9.16
CA LEU A 382 -17.06 3.10 8.06
C LEU A 382 -17.79 4.36 8.55
N SER A 383 -18.58 4.28 9.62
CA SER A 383 -19.27 5.46 10.18
C SER A 383 -18.35 6.48 10.85
N ASP A 384 -17.16 6.04 11.27
CA ASP A 384 -16.16 6.84 11.97
C ASP A 384 -15.08 7.43 11.02
N SER A 385 -15.09 7.02 9.75
CA SER A 385 -14.16 7.48 8.70
C SER A 385 -14.80 8.57 7.85
#